data_AF-A0A1J0GG69-F1
#
_entry.id   AF-A0A1J0GG69-F1
#
_cell.length_a   1.000
_cell.length_b   1.000
_cell.length_c   1.000
_cell.angle_alpha   90.00
_cell.angle_beta   90.00
_cell.angle_gamma   90.00
#
_symmetry.space_group_name_H-M   'P 1'
#
loop_
_entity.id
_entity.type
_entity.pdbx_description
1 polymer ?
#
loop_
_entity_poly.entity_id
_entity_poly.type
_entity_poly.pdbx_seq_one_letter_code
_entity_poly.pdbx_strand_id
1 'polypeptide(L)' 'MSRRVLVPEAMGKLEKFKMEVANDMGLDNIQNHNADMGDVPSNIVNKIKNSGNVGGEMVRRMVEAAEKNMVDKI' A
#
# COMPACT_ATOMS: atom_id res chain seq x y z
N MET A 1 -17.26 -8.74 4.11
CA MET A 1 -16.17 -9.20 3.22
C MET A 1 -15.04 -9.74 4.06
N SER A 2 -14.76 -11.05 4.01
CA SER A 2 -13.64 -11.65 4.75
C SER A 2 -12.33 -11.22 4.07
N ARG A 3 -11.52 -10.39 4.74
CA ARG A 3 -10.15 -10.06 4.29
C ARG A 3 -9.24 -11.28 4.54
N ARG A 4 -9.40 -12.31 3.72
CA ARG A 4 -8.50 -13.47 3.74
C ARG A 4 -7.47 -13.32 2.65
N VAL A 5 -6.21 -13.40 3.05
CA VAL A 5 -5.09 -13.52 2.13
C VAL A 5 -5.19 -14.90 1.47
N LEU A 6 -5.04 -14.95 0.14
CA LEU A 6 -5.13 -16.20 -0.63
C LEU A 6 -4.02 -17.20 -0.26
N VAL A 7 -2.86 -16.69 0.13
CA VAL A 7 -1.70 -17.46 0.60
C VAL A 7 -1.41 -17.07 2.05
N PRO A 8 -1.86 -17.86 3.05
CA PRO A 8 -1.69 -17.52 4.47
C PRO A 8 -0.23 -17.29 4.87
N GLU A 9 0.70 -18.07 4.30
CA GLU A 9 2.13 -17.95 4.54
C GLU A 9 2.72 -16.60 4.10
N ALA A 10 2.06 -15.93 3.14
CA ALA A 10 2.48 -14.62 2.66
C ALA A 10 1.97 -13.46 3.54
N MET A 11 1.06 -13.72 4.48
CA MET A 11 0.40 -12.67 5.27
C MET A 11 1.40 -11.75 5.99
N GLY A 12 2.42 -12.32 6.64
CA GLY A 12 3.46 -11.53 7.33
C GLY A 12 4.33 -10.71 6.38
N LYS A 13 4.61 -11.23 5.18
CA LYS A 13 5.37 -10.48 4.15
C LYS A 13 4.54 -9.37 3.53
N LEU A 14 3.25 -9.63 3.29
CA LEU A 14 2.31 -8.64 2.76
C LEU A 14 2.07 -7.50 3.75
N GLU A 15 2.04 -7.78 5.05
CA GLU A 15 1.93 -6.75 6.08
C GLU A 15 3.15 -5.83 6.09
N LYS A 16 4.37 -6.41 6.04
CA LYS A 16 5.60 -5.62 5.91
C LYS A 16 5.61 -4.79 4.64
N PHE A 17 5.25 -5.40 3.51
CA PHE A 17 5.19 -4.71 2.22
C PHE A 17 4.18 -3.55 2.24
N LYS A 18 3.03 -3.71 2.91
CA LYS A 18 2.07 -2.63 3.11
C LYS A 18 2.69 -1.46 3.88
N MET A 19 3.44 -1.74 4.94
CA MET A 19 4.14 -0.70 5.71
C MET A 19 5.19 0.02 4.86
N GLU A 20 6.02 -0.73 4.12
CA GLU A 20 7.02 -0.16 3.21
C GLU A 20 6.38 0.76 2.15
N VAL A 21 5.28 0.31 1.53
CA VAL A 21 4.55 1.11 0.54
C VAL A 21 3.92 2.35 1.19
N ALA A 22 3.36 2.23 2.39
CA ALA A 22 2.84 3.37 3.13
C ALA A 22 3.93 4.40 3.43
N ASN A 23 5.13 3.92 3.79
CA ASN A 23 6.28 4.75 4.13
C ASN A 23 6.80 5.50 2.90
N ASP A 24 6.98 4.80 1.79
CA ASP A 24 7.35 5.39 0.50
C ASP A 24 6.35 6.44 0.02
N MET A 25 5.06 6.24 0.31
CA MET A 25 4.01 7.19 -0.05
C MET A 25 3.95 8.40 0.88
N GLY A 26 4.72 8.41 1.98
CA GLY A 26 4.72 9.45 3.01
C GLY A 26 3.51 9.37 3.95
N LEU A 27 2.88 8.20 4.06
CA LEU A 27 1.64 7.96 4.81
C LEU A 27 1.88 7.35 6.21
N ASP A 28 3.13 7.08 6.59
CA ASP A 28 3.52 6.47 7.87
C ASP A 28 3.00 7.26 9.11
N ASN A 29 3.00 8.60 9.01
CA ASN A 29 2.52 9.48 10.08
C ASN A 29 0.98 9.51 10.23
N ILE A 30 0.24 8.93 9.28
CA ILE A 30 -1.23 9.00 9.21
C ILE A 30 -1.87 7.73 9.77
N GLN A 31 -1.15 6.61 9.78
CA GLN A 31 -1.61 5.41 10.49
C GLN A 31 -1.39 5.50 12.01
N ASN A 32 -0.32 6.18 12.44
CA ASN A 32 0.01 6.32 13.87
C ASN A 32 -0.80 7.41 14.59
N HIS A 33 -1.33 8.37 13.85
CA HIS A 33 -2.30 9.29 14.39
C HIS A 33 -3.69 8.78 14.06
N ASN A 34 -4.49 8.52 15.10
CA ASN A 34 -5.95 8.64 15.03
C ASN A 34 -6.32 10.11 14.74
N ALA A 35 -5.65 10.74 13.76
CA ALA A 35 -5.89 12.11 13.36
C ALA A 35 -7.19 12.07 12.58
N ASP A 36 -8.20 12.68 13.17
CA ASP A 36 -9.33 13.19 12.44
C ASP A 36 -8.81 13.86 11.15
N MET A 37 -9.36 13.50 9.99
CA MET A 37 -8.84 13.92 8.68
C MET A 37 -8.77 15.46 8.51
N GLY A 38 -9.26 16.23 9.48
CA GLY A 38 -9.22 17.69 9.54
C GLY A 38 -7.84 18.31 9.82
N ASP A 39 -6.92 17.62 10.49
CA ASP A 39 -5.59 18.16 10.83
C ASP A 39 -4.49 17.77 9.85
N VAL A 40 -4.82 16.99 8.82
CA VAL A 40 -3.88 16.58 7.79
C VAL A 40 -3.77 17.70 6.73
N PRO A 41 -2.56 18.17 6.37
CA PRO A 41 -2.39 19.20 5.34
C PRO A 41 -3.10 18.85 4.02
N SER A 42 -3.81 19.81 3.41
CA SER A 42 -4.69 19.57 2.24
C SER A 42 -3.99 18.91 1.05
N ASN A 43 -2.70 19.15 0.85
CA ASN A 43 -1.88 18.48 -0.17
C ASN A 43 -1.70 16.98 0.10
N ILE A 44 -1.63 16.57 1.36
CA ILE A 44 -1.57 15.18 1.79
C ILE A 44 -2.96 14.54 1.74
N VAL A 45 -4.01 15.25 2.18
CA VAL A 45 -5.41 14.80 2.09
C VAL A 45 -5.83 14.53 0.65
N ASN A 46 -5.46 15.40 -0.28
CA ASN A 46 -5.73 15.18 -1.71
C ASN A 46 -4.97 13.97 -2.27
N LYS A 47 -3.75 13.69 -1.78
CA LYS A 47 -3.00 12.49 -2.17
C LYS A 47 -3.68 11.21 -1.65
N ILE A 48 -4.24 11.22 -0.44
CA ILE A 48 -4.98 10.09 0.14
C ILE A 48 -6.35 9.89 -0.53
N LYS A 49 -7.09 10.98 -0.77
CA LYS A 49 -8.42 10.95 -1.38
C LYS A 49 -8.39 10.58 -2.87
N ASN A 50 -7.38 11.05 -3.61
CA ASN A 50 -7.25 10.75 -5.04
C ASN A 50 -6.48 9.43 -5.29
N SER A 51 -5.59 9.01 -4.38
CA SER A 51 -4.77 7.81 -4.54
C SER A 51 -5.24 6.69 -3.62
N GLY A 52 -6.55 6.40 -3.68
CA GLY A 52 -7.23 5.36 -2.92
C GLY A 52 -6.34 4.19 -2.49
N ASN A 53 -5.96 4.24 -1.22
CA ASN A 53 -5.30 3.21 -0.41
C ASN A 53 -3.92 2.74 -0.87
N VAL A 54 -3.01 2.64 0.12
CA VAL A 54 -1.78 1.84 0.10
C VAL A 54 -1.95 0.50 -0.64
N GLY A 55 -3.13 -0.14 -0.52
CA GLY A 55 -3.46 -1.37 -1.24
C GLY A 55 -3.46 -1.28 -2.77
N GLY A 56 -3.86 -0.14 -3.37
CA GLY A 56 -3.80 0.05 -4.83
C GLY A 56 -2.36 0.12 -5.34
N GLU A 57 -1.50 0.84 -4.61
CA GLU A 57 -0.08 0.93 -4.91
C GLU A 57 0.64 -0.42 -4.69
N MET A 58 0.25 -1.17 -3.64
CA MET A 58 0.72 -2.55 -3.44
C MET A 58 0.40 -3.42 -4.66
N VAL A 59 -0.83 -3.37 -5.17
CA VAL A 59 -1.23 -4.15 -6.36
C VAL A 59 -0.42 -3.75 -7.58
N ARG A 60 -0.25 -2.44 -7.82
CA ARG A 60 0.56 -1.94 -8.95
C ARG A 60 1.98 -2.49 -8.93
N ARG A 61 2.67 -2.39 -7.79
CA ARG A 61 4.05 -2.89 -7.61
C ARG A 61 4.14 -4.41 -7.72
N MET A 62 3.15 -5.14 -7.21
CA MET A 62 3.10 -6.61 -7.34
C MET A 62 2.94 -7.05 -8.79
N VAL A 63 2.09 -6.37 -9.57
CA VAL A 63 1.91 -6.65 -11.00
C VAL A 63 3.19 -6.32 -11.77
N GLU A 64 3.82 -5.18 -11.51
CA GLU A 64 5.09 -4.81 -12.15
C GLU A 64 6.19 -5.86 -11.87
N ALA A 65 6.30 -6.34 -10.63
CA ALA A 65 7.25 -7.41 -10.28
C ALA A 65 6.92 -8.73 -11.01
N ALA A 66 5.65 -9.06 -11.17
CA ALA A 66 5.23 -10.24 -11.94
C ALA A 66 5.58 -10.10 -13.42
N GLU A 67 5.34 -8.93 -14.04
CA GLU A 67 5.69 -8.63 -15.44
C GLU A 67 7.20 -8.75 -15.67
N LYS A 68 8.03 -8.17 -14.80
CA LYS A 68 9.51 -8.30 -14.89
C LYS A 68 9.96 -9.76 -14.84
N ASN A 69 9.41 -10.54 -13.91
CA ASN A 69 9.71 -11.97 -13.79
C ASN A 69 9.24 -12.80 -15.00
N MET A 70 8.30 -12.31 -15.80
CA MET A 70 7.87 -12.97 -17.05
C MET A 70 8.81 -12.65 -18.21
N VAL A 71 9.39 -11.45 -18.25
CA VAL A 71 10.34 -11.03 -19.29
C VAL A 71 11.70 -11.72 -19.11
N ASP A 72 12.19 -11.86 -17.87
CA ASP A 72 13.49 -12.50 -17.58
C ASP A 72 13.48 -14.03 -17.76
N LYS A 73 12.32 -14.63 -18.08
CA LYS A 73 12.16 -16.07 -18.34
C LYS A 73 12.12 -16.44 -19.83
N ILE A 74 12.53 -15.52 -20.71
CA ILE A 74 12.68 -15.74 -22.15
C ILE A 74 14.17 -15.89 -22.48
#